data_AF-A0AAD5DVY3-F1
#
_entry.id   AF-A0AAD5DVY3-F1
#
_cell.length_a   1.000
_cell.length_b   1.000
_cell.length_c   1.000
_cell.angle_alpha   90.00
_cell.angle_beta   90.00
_cell.angle_gamma   90.00
#
_symmetry.space_group_name_H-M   'P 1'
#
loop_
_entity.id
_entity.type
_entity.pdbx_description
1 polymer ?
#
loop_
_entity_poly.entity_id
_entity_poly.type
_entity_poly.pdbx_seq_one_letter_code
_entity_poly.pdbx_strand_id
1 'polypeptide(L)'
;MCCPTIYGSRPMPEQPRQVTPQDVEQVHMALERCIGRGMSKMESVQLLARLGVPPKFAAIVWERLEAENPEFFAAYNAQLEATAQMERCTL
;
A
#
# COMPACT_ATOMS: atom_id res chain seq x y z
N MET A 1 15.36 32.80 -42.18
CA MET A 1 15.64 32.25 -40.84
C MET A 1 14.39 31.52 -40.38
N CYS A 2 14.37 30.18 -40.44
CA CYS A 2 13.26 29.40 -39.90
C CYS A 2 13.61 29.04 -38.45
N CYS A 3 12.90 29.63 -37.49
CA CYS A 3 12.96 29.23 -36.10
C CYS A 3 12.09 27.97 -35.93
N PRO A 4 12.62 26.82 -35.50
CA PRO A 4 11.79 25.68 -35.17
C PRO A 4 11.24 25.89 -33.76
N THR A 5 9.94 26.13 -33.68
CA THR A 5 9.19 26.13 -32.42
C THR A 5 9.35 24.76 -31.76
N ILE A 6 10.18 24.69 -30.73
CA ILE A 6 10.20 23.60 -29.75
C ILE A 6 8.84 23.67 -29.04
N TYR A 7 7.84 22.96 -29.58
CA TYR A 7 6.64 22.64 -28.82
C TYR A 7 7.08 21.66 -27.74
N GLY A 8 7.35 22.20 -26.56
CA GLY A 8 7.59 21.42 -25.36
C GLY A 8 6.43 20.45 -25.17
N SER A 9 6.74 19.17 -25.19
CA SER A 9 5.83 18.07 -24.90
C SER A 9 5.16 18.32 -23.56
N ARG A 10 3.89 18.76 -23.61
CA ARG A 10 3.03 18.90 -22.44
C ARG A 10 2.91 17.50 -21.82
N PRO A 11 3.26 17.27 -20.54
CA PRO A 11 2.98 15.98 -19.92
C PRO A 11 1.46 15.79 -19.94
N MET A 12 1.03 14.72 -20.61
CA MET A 12 -0.37 14.32 -20.69
C MET A 12 -0.90 14.15 -19.26
N PRO A 13 -2.11 14.63 -18.94
CA PRO A 13 -2.72 14.32 -17.66
C PRO A 13 -2.88 12.81 -17.59
N GLU A 14 -2.24 12.22 -16.58
CA GLU A 14 -2.27 10.80 -16.26
C GLU A 14 -3.74 10.42 -16.08
N GLN A 15 -4.31 9.68 -17.04
CA GLN A 15 -5.73 9.32 -16.98
C GLN A 15 -5.98 8.51 -15.70
N PRO A 16 -7.08 8.79 -14.96
CA PRO A 16 -7.47 7.97 -13.83
C PRO A 16 -7.73 6.55 -14.34
N ARG A 17 -6.82 5.62 -14.00
CA ARG A 17 -7.00 4.19 -14.31
C ARG A 17 -8.29 3.73 -13.65
N GLN A 18 -9.18 3.15 -14.45
CA GLN A 18 -10.38 2.51 -13.92
C GLN A 18 -9.95 1.32 -13.07
N VAL A 19 -10.41 1.29 -11.82
CA VAL A 19 -10.20 0.16 -10.92
C VAL A 19 -11.01 -1.01 -11.45
N THR A 20 -10.33 -2.09 -11.85
CA THR A 20 -10.98 -3.32 -12.28
C THR A 20 -11.32 -4.19 -11.05
N PRO A 21 -12.29 -5.11 -11.15
CA PRO A 21 -12.55 -6.06 -10.06
C PRO A 21 -11.32 -6.91 -9.69
N GLN A 22 -10.45 -7.21 -10.67
CA GLN A 22 -9.16 -7.87 -10.42
C GLN A 22 -8.22 -7.01 -9.57
N ASP A 23 -8.24 -5.68 -9.72
CA ASP A 23 -7.46 -4.79 -8.84
C ASP A 23 -7.96 -4.86 -7.40
N VAL A 24 -9.28 -5.00 -7.19
CA VAL A 24 -9.87 -5.14 -5.85
C VAL A 24 -9.48 -6.47 -5.21
N GLU A 25 -9.57 -7.58 -5.94
CA GLU A 25 -9.13 -8.89 -5.46
C GLU A 25 -7.64 -8.91 -5.14
N GLN A 26 -6.81 -8.26 -5.97
CA GLN A 26 -5.38 -8.15 -5.70
C GLN A 26 -5.08 -7.33 -4.44
N VAL A 27 -5.81 -6.24 -4.20
CA VAL A 27 -5.68 -5.45 -2.96
C VAL A 27 -6.07 -6.27 -1.74
N HIS A 28 -7.17 -7.02 -1.81
CA HIS A 28 -7.62 -7.90 -0.72
C HIS A 28 -6.58 -8.98 -0.42
N MET A 29 -6.15 -9.74 -1.43
CA MET A 29 -5.14 -10.79 -1.29
C MET A 29 -3.81 -10.23 -0.74
N ALA A 30 -3.41 -9.04 -1.22
CA ALA A 30 -2.19 -8.39 -0.75
C ALA A 30 -2.32 -7.94 0.71
N LEU A 31 -3.45 -7.39 1.13
CA LEU A 31 -3.71 -7.01 2.53
C LEU A 31 -3.72 -8.24 3.44
N GLU A 32 -4.40 -9.31 3.07
CA GLU A 32 -4.39 -10.57 3.83
C GLU A 32 -2.98 -11.13 3.98
N ARG A 33 -2.16 -11.06 2.92
CA ARG A 33 -0.74 -11.46 2.99
C ARG A 33 0.11 -10.54 3.87
N CYS A 34 -0.14 -9.24 3.86
CA CYS A 34 0.59 -8.28 4.70
C CYS A 34 0.26 -8.50 6.18
N ILE A 35 -1.03 -8.63 6.50
CA ILE A 35 -1.52 -8.88 7.86
C ILE A 35 -1.02 -10.25 8.33
N GLY A 36 -1.15 -11.31 7.53
CA GLY A 36 -0.66 -12.64 7.89
C GLY A 36 0.85 -12.73 8.10
N ARG A 37 1.63 -11.81 7.53
CA ARG A 37 3.08 -11.71 7.72
C ARG A 37 3.50 -10.80 8.87
N GLY A 38 2.58 -10.10 9.53
CA GLY A 38 2.96 -9.11 10.55
C GLY A 38 3.70 -7.91 9.96
N MET A 39 3.37 -7.48 8.73
CA MET A 39 4.01 -6.30 8.13
C MET A 39 3.44 -4.98 8.68
N SER A 40 4.31 -4.01 8.93
CA SER A 40 3.89 -2.67 9.33
C SER A 40 3.06 -1.97 8.24
N LYS A 41 2.28 -0.94 8.60
CA LYS A 41 1.53 -0.10 7.64
C LYS A 41 2.43 0.38 6.49
N MET A 42 3.66 0.79 6.80
CA MET A 42 4.61 1.30 5.80
C MET A 42 5.04 0.21 4.81
N GLU A 43 5.39 -0.98 5.29
CA GLU A 43 5.79 -2.09 4.43
C GLU A 43 4.64 -2.58 3.56
N SER A 44 3.45 -2.66 4.15
CA SER A 44 2.23 -3.04 3.45
C SER A 44 1.91 -2.08 2.31
N VAL A 45 2.00 -0.77 2.56
CA VAL A 45 1.80 0.26 1.53
C VAL A 45 2.88 0.20 0.45
N GLN A 46 4.15 -0.04 0.81
CA GLN A 46 5.22 -0.19 -0.18
C GLN A 46 5.05 -1.45 -1.04
N LEU A 47 4.60 -2.56 -0.46
CA LEU A 47 4.32 -3.80 -1.20
C LEU A 47 3.16 -3.60 -2.17
N LEU A 48 2.06 -3.01 -1.70
CA LEU A 48 0.90 -2.66 -2.52
C LEU A 48 1.30 -1.72 -3.67
N ALA A 49 2.17 -0.74 -3.42
CA ALA A 49 2.72 0.14 -4.45
C ALA A 49 3.49 -0.62 -5.53
N ARG A 50 4.29 -1.64 -5.16
CA ARG A 50 4.99 -2.51 -6.11
C ARG A 50 4.04 -3.39 -6.93
N LEU A 51 2.87 -3.71 -6.39
CA LEU A 51 1.81 -4.45 -7.09
C LEU A 51 0.98 -3.56 -8.03
N GLY A 52 1.29 -2.26 -8.12
CA GLY A 52 0.60 -1.31 -8.99
C GLY A 52 -0.57 -0.58 -8.31
N VAL A 53 -0.81 -0.82 -7.02
CA VAL A 53 -1.83 -0.12 -6.24
C VAL A 53 -1.29 1.25 -5.84
N PRO A 54 -2.00 2.36 -6.09
CA PRO A 54 -1.53 3.67 -5.66
C PRO A 54 -1.29 3.71 -4.14
N PRO A 55 -0.13 4.21 -3.66
CA PRO A 55 0.20 4.21 -2.23
C PRO A 55 -0.80 5.02 -1.39
N LYS A 56 -1.35 6.11 -1.96
CA LYS A 56 -2.46 6.85 -1.34
C LYS A 56 -3.70 5.98 -1.15
N PHE A 57 -4.05 5.16 -2.13
CA PHE A 57 -5.21 4.26 -2.03
C PHE A 57 -4.95 3.18 -0.99
N ALA A 58 -3.79 2.53 -1.02
CA ALA A 58 -3.37 1.54 -0.02
C ALA A 58 -3.41 2.10 1.42
N ALA A 59 -2.92 3.34 1.63
CA ALA A 59 -2.96 3.99 2.92
C ALA A 59 -4.41 4.22 3.42
N ILE A 60 -5.30 4.69 2.53
CA ILE A 60 -6.72 4.91 2.87
C ILE A 60 -7.40 3.58 3.22
N VAL A 61 -7.18 2.53 2.42
CA VAL A 61 -7.77 1.21 2.70
C VAL A 61 -7.29 0.67 4.04
N TRP A 62 -6.00 0.82 4.35
CA TRP A 62 -5.46 0.43 5.65
C TRP A 62 -6.11 1.20 6.81
N GLU A 63 -6.23 2.52 6.69
CA GLU A 63 -6.86 3.37 7.71
C GLU A 63 -8.33 3.03 7.93
N ARG A 64 -9.04 2.68 6.85
CA ARG A 64 -10.42 2.18 6.95
C ARG A 64 -10.46 0.82 7.65
N LEU A 65 -9.57 -0.11 7.29
CA LEU A 65 -9.49 -1.42 7.92
C LEU A 65 -9.25 -1.31 9.43
N GLU A 66 -8.35 -0.41 9.84
CA GLU A 66 -8.01 -0.14 11.24
C GLU A 66 -9.16 0.50 11.99
N ALA A 67 -9.84 1.48 11.37
CA ALA A 67 -11.01 2.13 11.96
C ALA A 67 -12.22 1.19 12.10
N GLU A 68 -12.41 0.26 11.17
CA GLU A 68 -13.49 -0.73 11.21
C GLU A 68 -13.18 -1.92 12.13
N ASN A 69 -11.89 -2.23 12.35
CA ASN A 69 -11.46 -3.40 13.13
C ASN A 69 -10.44 -3.03 14.22
N PRO A 70 -10.76 -2.10 15.14
CA PRO A 70 -9.80 -1.60 16.12
C PRO A 70 -9.28 -2.68 17.07
N GLU A 71 -10.14 -3.62 17.49
CA GLU A 71 -9.75 -4.72 18.38
C GLU A 71 -8.76 -5.69 17.72
N PHE A 72 -8.96 -5.98 16.42
CA PHE A 72 -8.05 -6.81 15.65
C PHE A 72 -6.68 -6.14 15.53
N PHE A 73 -6.65 -4.85 15.17
CA PHE A 73 -5.40 -4.11 15.01
C PHE A 73 -4.66 -3.88 16.33
N ALA A 74 -5.37 -3.77 17.46
CA ALA A 74 -4.74 -3.71 18.79
C ALA A 74 -3.98 -5.00 19.10
N ALA A 75 -4.61 -6.16 18.90
CA ALA A 75 -3.96 -7.46 19.08
C ALA A 75 -2.84 -7.69 18.05
N TYR A 76 -3.06 -7.29 16.81
CA TYR A 76 -2.09 -7.39 15.73
C TYR A 76 -0.82 -6.58 16.01
N ASN A 77 -0.95 -5.31 16.37
CA ASN A 77 0.19 -4.45 16.70
C ASN A 77 0.95 -4.98 17.92
N ALA A 78 0.24 -5.46 18.95
CA ALA A 78 0.86 -6.09 20.12
C ALA A 78 1.66 -7.35 19.73
N GLN A 79 1.13 -8.20 18.84
CA GLN A 79 1.82 -9.38 18.34
C GLN A 79 3.05 -9.02 17.48
N LEU A 80 2.93 -7.97 16.68
CA LEU A 80 4.02 -7.42 15.87
C LEU A 80 5.18 -6.97 16.75
N GLU A 81 4.88 -6.23 17.83
CA GLU A 81 5.85 -5.75 18.79
C GLU A 81 6.49 -6.91 19.59
N ALA A 82 5.70 -7.90 19.98
CA ALA A 82 6.18 -9.11 20.64
C ALA A 82 7.12 -9.93 19.73
N THR A 83 6.78 -10.04 18.44
CA THR A 83 7.60 -10.77 17.45
C THR A 83 8.90 -10.02 17.16
N ALA A 84 8.83 -8.70 16.94
CA ALA A 84 10.02 -7.86 16.76
C ALA A 84 10.94 -7.90 17.99
N GLN A 85 10.39 -7.98 19.19
CA GLN A 85 11.16 -8.16 20.43
C GLN A 85 11.77 -9.55 20.53
N MET A 86 11.03 -10.61 20.17
CA MET A 86 11.53 -11.97 20.15
C MET A 86 12.69 -12.16 19.17
N GLU A 87 12.62 -11.56 17.98
CA GLU A 87 13.71 -11.57 16.99
C GLU A 87 14.97 -10.82 17.45
N ARG A 88 14.82 -9.82 18.34
CA ARG A 88 15.96 -9.10 18.93
C ARG A 88 16.64 -9.84 20.07
N CYS A 89 15.93 -10.72 20.76
CA CYS A 89 16.47 -11.49 21.90
C CYS A 89 17.10 -12.83 21.48
N THR A 90 17.00 -13.23 20.21
CA THR A 90 17.60 -14.44 19.66
C THR A 90 18.93 -14.21 18.92
N LEU A 91 19.48 -12.99 18.97
CA LEU A 91 20.82 -12.62 18.49
C LEU A 91 21.81 -12.43 19.63
#